data_AF-A0A8T3RH37-F1
#
_entry.id   AF-A0A8T3RH37-F1
#
_cell.length_a   1.000
_cell.length_b   1.000
_cell.length_c   1.000
_cell.angle_alpha   90.00
_cell.angle_beta   90.00
_cell.angle_gamma   90.00
#
_symmetry.space_group_name_H-M   'P 1'
#
loop_
_entity.id
_entity.type
_entity.pdbx_description
1 polymer ?
#
loop_
_entity_poly.entity_id
_entity_poly.type
_entity_poly.pdbx_seq_one_letter_code
_entity_poly.pdbx_strand_id
1 'polypeptide(L)' 'MRLDKWLWAARFFKTRALATEAIKGGKIEVNGHKPKPARSVHIHD' A
#
# COMPACT_ATOMS: atom_id res chain seq x y z
N MET A 1 -5.20 -7.90 5.08
CA MET A 1 -5.88 -7.04 4.06
C MET A 1 -4.86 -6.56 3.04
N ARG A 2 -5.18 -6.38 1.74
CA ARG A 2 -4.16 -5.91 0.75
C ARG A 2 -3.67 -4.49 1.07
N LEU A 3 -2.39 -4.21 0.81
CA LEU A 3 -1.74 -2.92 1.07
C LEU A 3 -2.40 -1.77 0.32
N ASP A 4 -2.66 -1.95 -0.99
CA ASP A 4 -3.36 -0.94 -1.81
C ASP A 4 -4.75 -0.59 -1.25
N LYS A 5 -5.48 -1.60 -0.77
CA LYS A 5 -6.80 -1.44 -0.15
C LYS A 5 -6.69 -0.80 1.23
N TRP A 6 -5.67 -1.17 2.03
CA TRP A 6 -5.43 -0.61 3.35
C TRP A 6 -5.10 0.88 3.27
N LEU A 7 -4.20 1.28 2.37
CA LEU A 7 -3.80 2.68 2.20
C LEU A 7 -4.97 3.58 1.77
N TRP A 8 -5.86 3.07 0.92
CA TRP A 8 -7.10 3.77 0.56
C TRP A 8 -8.09 3.85 1.74
N ALA A 9 -8.31 2.73 2.46
CA ALA A 9 -9.22 2.69 3.59
C ALA A 9 -8.77 3.61 4.74
N ALA A 10 -7.46 3.70 4.98
CA ALA A 10 -6.81 4.60 5.93
C ALA A 10 -6.72 6.06 5.42
N ARG A 11 -7.29 6.38 4.26
CA ARG A 11 -7.39 7.72 3.67
C ARG A 11 -6.07 8.40 3.28
N PHE A 12 -4.98 7.65 3.12
CA PHE A 12 -3.74 8.19 2.51
C PHE A 12 -3.92 8.54 1.03
N PHE A 13 -4.82 7.84 0.34
CA PHE A 13 -5.13 8.09 -1.07
C PHE A 13 -6.63 8.20 -1.31
N LYS A 14 -7.01 9.12 -2.21
CA LYS A 14 -8.42 9.33 -2.60
C LYS A 14 -9.04 8.10 -3.28
N THR A 15 -8.24 7.32 -4.01
CA THR A 15 -8.68 6.11 -4.70
C THR A 15 -7.66 4.98 -4.52
N ARG A 16 -8.14 3.73 -4.62
CA ARG A 16 -7.27 2.54 -4.57
C ARG A 16 -6.29 2.47 -5.75
N ALA A 17 -6.65 3.02 -6.90
CA ALA A 17 -5.76 3.10 -8.06
C ALA A 17 -4.53 3.98 -7.76
N LEU A 18 -4.73 5.14 -7.12
CA LEU A 18 -3.62 6.01 -6.70
C LEU A 18 -2.69 5.32 -5.70
N ALA A 19 -3.23 4.58 -4.74
CA ALA A 19 -2.42 3.77 -3.83
C ALA A 19 -1.59 2.71 -4.58
N THR A 20 -2.17 2.07 -5.60
CA THR A 20 -1.49 1.08 -6.42
C THR A 20 -0.34 1.68 -7.21
N GLU A 21 -0.55 2.85 -7.82
CA GLU A 21 0.48 3.56 -8.57
C GLU A 21 1.58 4.11 -7.67
N ALA A 22 1.26 4.57 -6.44
CA ALA A 22 2.26 4.97 -5.46
C ALA A 22 3.16 3.80 -5.02
N ILE A 23 2.57 2.61 -4.83
CA ILE A 23 3.33 1.39 -4.50
C ILE A 23 4.23 0.98 -5.66
N LYS A 24 3.71 0.91 -6.90
CA LYS A 24 4.50 0.57 -8.09
C LYS A 24 5.59 1.59 -8.39
N GLY A 25 5.30 2.87 -8.17
CA GLY A 25 6.25 3.97 -8.32
C GLY A 25 7.33 4.01 -7.25
N GLY A 26 7.34 3.04 -6.31
CA GLY A 26 8.36 2.93 -5.28
C GLY A 26 8.31 4.03 -4.23
N LYS A 27 7.18 4.74 -4.10
CA LYS A 27 6.96 5.77 -3.07
C LYS A 27 6.55 5.18 -1.71
N ILE A 28 6.26 3.88 -1.69
CA ILE A 28 5.86 3.15 -0.49
C ILE A 28 6.90 2.08 -0.24
N GLU A 29 7.32 2.01 1.01
CA GLU A 29 8.21 1.00 1.55
C GLU A 29 7.57 0.42 2.81
N VAL A 30 7.66 -0.89 2.98
CA VAL A 30 7.23 -1.54 4.23
C VAL A 30 8.37 -2.41 4.71
N ASN A 31 8.80 -2.19 5.96
CA ASN A 31 9.91 -2.89 6.59
C ASN A 31 11.20 -2.90 5.76
N GLY A 32 11.56 -1.76 5.15
CA GLY A 32 12.81 -1.65 4.39
C GLY A 32 12.73 -2.16 2.94
N HIS A 33 11.54 -2.54 2.46
CA HIS A 33 11.38 -3.16 1.13
C HIS A 33 10.21 -2.59 0.32
N LYS A 34 10.41 -2.51 -1.01
CA LYS A 34 9.35 -2.14 -1.96
C LYS A 34 8.30 -3.25 -2.05
N PRO A 35 7.07 -3.05 -1.54
CA PRO A 35 6.06 -4.11 -1.53
C PRO A 35 5.34 -4.19 -2.88
N LYS A 36 4.69 -5.34 -3.15
CA LYS A 36 3.69 -5.43 -4.22
C LYS A 36 2.36 -4.84 -3.72
N PRO A 37 1.53 -4.21 -4.58
CA PRO A 37 0.21 -3.70 -4.19
C PRO A 37 -0.71 -4.74 -3.54
N ALA A 38 -0.56 -5.99 -3.97
CA ALA A 38 -1.33 -7.14 -3.46
C ALA A 38 -0.77 -7.75 -2.16
N ARG A 39 0.33 -7.22 -1.59
CA ARG A 39 0.87 -7.70 -0.31
C ARG A 39 -0.20 -7.61 0.77
N SER A 40 -0.35 -8.67 1.56
CA SER A 40 -1.20 -8.66 2.74
C SER A 40 -0.52 -7.90 3.87
N VAL A 41 -1.24 -6.94 4.46
CA VAL A 41 -0.91 -6.21 5.68
C VAL A 41 -1.51 -6.94 6.88
N HIS A 42 -0.69 -7.07 7.93
CA HIS A 42 -1.00 -7.64 9.24
C HIS A 42 -0.86 -6.55 10.31
N ILE A 43 -1.40 -6.82 11.49
CA ILE A 43 -1.17 -5.96 12.65
C ILE A 43 0.28 -6.21 13.08
N HIS A 44 1.05 -5.15 13.33
CA HIS A 44 2.50 -5.15 13.57
C HIS A 44 3.41 -5.31 12.33
N ASP A 45 2.84 -5.26 11.11
CA ASP A 45 3.62 -5.06 9.88
C ASP A 45 4.21 -3.64 9.78
#